data_AF-A0A616SUG4-F1
#
_entry.id   AF-A0A616SUG4-F1
#
_cell.length_a   1.000
_cell.length_b   1.000
_cell.length_c   1.000
_cell.angle_alpha   90.00
_cell.angle_beta   90.00
_cell.angle_gamma   90.00
#
_symmetry.space_group_name_H-M   'P 1'
#
loop_
_entity.id
_entity.type
_entity.pdbx_description
1 polymer ?
#
loop_
_entity_poly.entity_id
_entity_poly.type
_entity_poly.pdbx_seq_one_letter_code
_entity_poly.pdbx_strand_id
1 'polypeptide(L)'
;MTFKMSDTPQTIKIFNLRSDTNEFIGAGDAYIPPHTGLPANCTDIAPPDIPSSHIAVFDSETQTWSLHEDHRGETVYDTTTGNQVYISDLGPLPENVTSVSPGGGYKKWDSKAQVWVNDEAAEATARLREAEGTKNRLLQIA
;
A
#
# COMPACT_ATOMS: atom_id res chain seq x y z
N MET A 1 -14.55 2.87 -24.93
CA MET A 1 -15.76 2.06 -24.61
C MET A 1 -16.38 1.63 -25.92
N THR A 2 -16.63 0.34 -26.06
CA THR A 2 -17.04 -0.26 -27.34
C THR A 2 -18.50 -0.70 -27.31
N PHE A 3 -19.07 -0.86 -26.12
CA PHE A 3 -20.46 -1.28 -25.90
C PHE A 3 -21.46 -0.44 -26.71
N LYS A 4 -22.40 -1.15 -27.33
CA LYS A 4 -23.54 -0.58 -28.05
C LYS A 4 -24.80 -1.25 -27.52
N MET A 5 -25.78 -0.42 -27.14
CA MET A 5 -27.10 -0.90 -26.75
C MET A 5 -27.75 -1.65 -27.91
N SER A 6 -28.47 -2.73 -27.59
CA SER A 6 -29.22 -3.56 -28.56
C SER A 6 -30.69 -3.66 -28.17
N ASP A 7 -31.54 -3.99 -29.13
CA ASP A 7 -32.95 -4.40 -28.96
C ASP A 7 -33.11 -5.88 -28.56
N THR A 8 -32.01 -6.62 -28.45
CA THR A 8 -31.96 -8.00 -27.97
C THR A 8 -31.08 -8.08 -26.71
N PRO A 9 -31.32 -9.05 -25.81
CA PRO A 9 -30.49 -9.19 -24.63
C PRO A 9 -29.07 -9.63 -25.00
N GLN A 10 -28.08 -9.10 -24.29
CA GLN A 10 -26.67 -9.38 -24.51
C GLN A 10 -26.02 -9.87 -23.21
N THR A 11 -25.07 -10.79 -23.30
CA THR A 11 -24.17 -11.11 -22.18
C THR A 11 -22.77 -10.68 -22.55
N ILE A 12 -22.18 -9.79 -21.74
CA ILE A 12 -20.90 -9.14 -22.04
C ILE A 12 -19.99 -9.29 -20.84
N LYS A 13 -18.70 -9.57 -21.10
CA LYS A 13 -17.68 -9.54 -20.07
C LYS A 13 -17.42 -8.09 -19.66
N ILE A 14 -17.57 -7.81 -18.37
CA ILE A 14 -17.35 -6.50 -17.77
C ILE A 14 -16.22 -6.57 -16.74
N PHE A 15 -15.63 -5.41 -16.48
CA PHE A 15 -14.61 -5.20 -15.48
C PHE A 15 -15.18 -4.23 -14.45
N ASN A 16 -15.35 -4.72 -13.23
CA ASN A 16 -15.98 -3.97 -12.15
C ASN A 16 -14.97 -3.01 -11.53
N LEU A 17 -15.47 -1.84 -11.18
CA LEU A 17 -14.72 -0.73 -10.64
C LEU A 17 -15.24 -0.45 -9.23
N ARG A 18 -14.33 -0.11 -8.32
CA ARG A 18 -14.70 0.42 -7.02
C ARG A 18 -15.34 1.80 -7.21
N SER A 19 -16.48 2.04 -6.56
CA SER A 19 -17.33 3.21 -6.86
C SER A 19 -16.74 4.56 -6.47
N ASP A 20 -15.76 4.59 -5.57
CA ASP A 20 -15.11 5.80 -5.04
C ASP A 20 -13.77 6.09 -5.72
N THR A 21 -13.02 5.06 -6.13
CA THR A 21 -11.65 5.19 -6.66
C THR A 21 -11.49 4.74 -8.11
N ASN A 22 -12.50 4.11 -8.71
CA ASN A 22 -12.44 3.45 -10.02
C ASN A 22 -11.34 2.37 -10.13
N GLU A 23 -10.88 1.84 -9.00
CA GLU A 23 -9.95 0.71 -8.95
C GLU A 23 -10.61 -0.55 -9.52
N PHE A 24 -9.87 -1.32 -10.30
CA PHE A 24 -10.32 -2.63 -10.75
C PHE A 24 -10.51 -3.58 -9.56
N ILE A 25 -11.71 -4.15 -9.42
CA ILE A 25 -12.06 -5.08 -8.33
C ILE A 25 -12.46 -6.48 -8.82
N GLY A 26 -12.42 -6.73 -10.13
CA GLY A 26 -12.66 -8.06 -10.69
C GLY A 26 -13.47 -8.06 -11.97
N ALA A 27 -13.32 -9.12 -12.75
CA ALA A 27 -14.09 -9.33 -13.98
C ALA A 27 -15.31 -10.23 -13.73
N GLY A 28 -16.36 -10.03 -14.51
CA GLY A 28 -17.58 -10.84 -14.47
C GLY A 28 -18.33 -10.78 -15.78
N ASP A 29 -19.37 -11.58 -15.93
CA ASP A 29 -20.27 -11.49 -17.07
C ASP A 29 -21.56 -10.79 -16.64
N ALA A 30 -21.97 -9.77 -17.39
CA ALA A 30 -23.20 -9.03 -17.14
C ALA A 30 -24.23 -9.35 -18.22
N TYR A 31 -25.43 -9.69 -17.77
CA TYR A 31 -26.61 -9.75 -18.63
C TYR A 31 -27.19 -8.35 -18.78
N ILE A 32 -27.30 -7.89 -20.03
CA ILE A 32 -27.80 -6.57 -20.40
C ILE A 32 -29.13 -6.76 -21.13
N PRO A 33 -30.27 -6.37 -20.53
CA PRO A 33 -31.57 -6.39 -21.19
C PRO A 33 -31.63 -5.50 -22.44
N PRO A 34 -32.57 -5.76 -23.37
CA PRO A 34 -32.87 -4.86 -24.48
C PRO A 34 -33.02 -3.41 -24.05
N HIS A 35 -32.44 -2.49 -24.83
CA HIS A 35 -32.52 -1.05 -24.65
C HIS A 35 -31.95 -0.52 -23.33
N THR A 36 -31.02 -1.26 -22.70
CA THR A 36 -30.33 -0.84 -21.46
C THR A 36 -28.81 -0.70 -21.65
N GLY A 37 -28.16 -0.03 -20.69
CA GLY A 37 -26.72 0.22 -20.68
C GLY A 37 -25.94 -0.76 -19.80
N LEU A 38 -24.61 -0.61 -19.80
CA LEU A 38 -23.74 -1.29 -18.84
C LEU A 38 -24.14 -0.91 -17.39
N PRO A 39 -23.99 -1.83 -16.42
CA PRO A 39 -24.13 -1.50 -15.01
C PRO A 39 -23.24 -0.32 -14.59
N ALA A 40 -23.64 0.39 -13.55
CA ALA A 40 -22.78 1.42 -12.97
C ALA A 40 -21.47 0.82 -12.44
N ASN A 41 -20.41 1.62 -12.43
CA ASN A 41 -19.09 1.25 -11.93
C ASN A 41 -18.52 -0.01 -12.63
N CYS A 42 -18.71 -0.11 -13.94
CA CYS A 42 -18.04 -1.10 -14.75
C CYS A 42 -17.66 -0.55 -16.12
N THR A 43 -16.77 -1.27 -16.81
CA THR A 43 -16.37 -0.99 -18.18
C THR A 43 -16.29 -2.29 -18.98
N ASP A 44 -16.48 -2.21 -20.29
CA ASP A 44 -16.25 -3.31 -21.24
C ASP A 44 -14.80 -3.37 -21.73
N ILE A 45 -13.96 -2.43 -21.29
CA ILE A 45 -12.55 -2.34 -21.67
C ILE A 45 -11.72 -3.15 -20.67
N ALA A 46 -11.03 -4.18 -21.15
CA ALA A 46 -10.16 -4.99 -20.32
C ALA A 46 -9.02 -4.16 -19.70
N PRO A 47 -8.70 -4.36 -18.41
CA PRO A 47 -7.49 -3.80 -17.83
C PRO A 47 -6.25 -4.42 -18.50
N PRO A 48 -5.11 -3.71 -18.48
CA PRO A 48 -3.83 -4.30 -18.86
C PRO A 48 -3.43 -5.41 -17.87
N ASP A 49 -2.35 -6.12 -18.18
CA ASP A 49 -1.72 -7.01 -17.20
C ASP A 49 -1.30 -6.18 -15.96
N ILE A 50 -1.73 -6.63 -14.77
CA ILE A 50 -1.47 -5.95 -13.50
C ILE A 50 -0.31 -6.67 -12.81
N PRO A 51 0.89 -6.05 -12.70
CA PRO A 51 2.01 -6.64 -11.97
C PRO A 51 1.71 -6.81 -10.47
N SER A 52 2.56 -7.57 -9.77
CA SER A 52 2.51 -7.61 -8.30
C SER A 52 2.69 -6.20 -7.71
N SER A 53 2.04 -5.96 -6.58
CA SER A 53 2.08 -4.67 -5.86
C SER A 53 1.62 -3.49 -6.74
N HIS A 54 0.69 -3.73 -7.65
CA HIS A 54 0.06 -2.71 -8.48
C HIS A 54 -1.46 -2.92 -8.53
N ILE A 55 -2.17 -1.85 -8.88
CA ILE A 55 -3.59 -1.87 -9.19
C ILE A 55 -3.85 -1.06 -10.47
N ALA A 56 -4.87 -1.46 -11.22
CA ALA A 56 -5.35 -0.70 -12.37
C ALA A 56 -6.49 0.23 -11.94
N VAL A 57 -6.39 1.51 -12.29
CA VAL A 57 -7.42 2.54 -12.06
C VAL A 57 -7.96 3.01 -13.40
N PHE A 58 -9.28 2.96 -13.55
CA PHE A 58 -9.95 3.35 -14.79
C PHE A 58 -10.30 4.84 -14.79
N ASP A 59 -9.87 5.54 -15.83
CA ASP A 59 -10.31 6.90 -16.12
C ASP A 59 -11.52 6.86 -17.05
N SER A 60 -12.68 7.24 -16.53
CA SER A 60 -13.94 7.25 -17.29
C SER A 60 -14.03 8.35 -18.34
N GLU A 61 -13.29 9.45 -18.18
CA GLU A 61 -13.28 10.57 -19.13
C GLU A 61 -12.48 10.23 -20.38
N THR A 62 -11.28 9.67 -20.19
CA THR A 62 -10.42 9.23 -21.30
C THR A 62 -10.69 7.81 -21.77
N GLN A 63 -11.44 7.04 -20.97
CA GLN A 63 -11.73 5.62 -21.19
C GLN A 63 -10.46 4.76 -21.26
N THR A 64 -9.48 5.05 -20.40
CA THR A 64 -8.19 4.36 -20.35
C THR A 64 -7.88 3.82 -18.96
N TRP A 65 -6.97 2.86 -18.90
CA TRP A 65 -6.45 2.29 -17.66
C TRP A 65 -5.10 2.90 -17.33
N SER A 66 -4.88 3.20 -16.05
CA SER A 66 -3.59 3.60 -15.50
C SER A 66 -3.16 2.62 -14.41
N LEU A 67 -1.88 2.26 -14.38
CA LEU A 67 -1.32 1.40 -13.34
C LEU A 67 -0.72 2.26 -12.24
N HIS A 68 -1.04 1.92 -11.00
CA HIS A 68 -0.53 2.58 -9.80
C HIS A 68 0.10 1.52 -8.90
N GLU A 69 1.19 1.89 -8.23
CA GLU A 69 1.74 1.06 -7.16
C GLU A 69 0.72 0.90 -6.04
N ASP A 70 0.58 -0.32 -5.54
CA ASP A 70 -0.32 -0.69 -4.46
C ASP A 70 0.41 -1.60 -3.47
N HIS A 71 0.94 -0.98 -2.42
CA HIS A 71 1.60 -1.67 -1.31
C HIS A 71 0.69 -1.71 -0.07
N ARG A 72 -0.61 -1.47 -0.24
CA ARG A 72 -1.56 -1.44 0.89
C ARG A 72 -1.62 -2.81 1.58
N GLY A 73 -1.72 -2.79 2.90
CA GLY A 73 -1.69 -4.00 3.72
C GLY A 73 -0.29 -4.48 4.10
N GLU A 74 0.76 -3.90 3.50
CA GLU A 74 2.13 -4.18 3.88
C GLU A 74 2.55 -3.40 5.14
N THR A 75 3.45 -4.00 5.92
CA THR A 75 4.11 -3.34 7.04
C THR A 75 5.59 -3.17 6.72
N VAL A 76 6.02 -1.91 6.66
CA VAL A 76 7.41 -1.51 6.42
C VAL A 76 7.98 -0.83 7.66
N TYR A 77 9.26 -0.47 7.64
CA TYR A 77 9.96 0.12 8.77
C TYR A 77 10.61 1.44 8.35
N ASP A 78 10.36 2.50 9.11
CA ASP A 78 11.01 3.79 8.93
C ASP A 78 12.51 3.65 9.20
N THR A 79 13.34 3.94 8.21
CA THR A 79 14.80 3.80 8.24
C THR A 79 15.49 4.77 9.20
N THR A 80 14.80 5.84 9.62
CA THR A 80 15.34 6.85 10.55
C THR A 80 15.09 6.45 12.00
N THR A 81 13.93 5.86 12.29
CA THR A 81 13.46 5.59 13.66
C THR A 81 13.40 4.10 14.00
N GLY A 82 13.34 3.22 12.99
CA GLY A 82 13.05 1.80 13.15
C GLY A 82 11.58 1.47 13.42
N ASN A 83 10.70 2.46 13.41
CA ASN A 83 9.28 2.27 13.70
C ASN A 83 8.56 1.54 12.57
N GLN A 84 7.58 0.70 12.92
CA GLN A 84 6.69 0.09 11.94
C GLN A 84 5.77 1.15 11.33
N VAL A 85 5.59 1.06 10.01
CA VAL A 85 4.70 1.89 9.20
C VAL A 85 3.80 0.94 8.42
N TYR A 86 2.50 1.04 8.66
CA TYR A 86 1.49 0.30 7.91
C TYR A 86 1.05 1.11 6.70
N ILE A 87 1.09 0.52 5.52
CA ILE A 87 0.67 1.19 4.29
C ILE A 87 -0.84 1.03 4.12
N SER A 88 -1.56 2.15 4.23
CA SER A 88 -3.02 2.22 4.07
C SER A 88 -3.46 2.83 2.74
N ASP A 89 -2.60 3.65 2.14
CA ASP A 89 -2.93 4.47 0.99
C ASP A 89 -2.33 3.91 -0.30
N LEU A 90 -3.01 4.17 -1.41
CA LEU A 90 -2.54 3.78 -2.73
C LEU A 90 -1.36 4.66 -3.13
N GLY A 91 -0.36 4.06 -3.78
CA GLY A 91 0.80 4.77 -4.31
C GLY A 91 2.13 4.10 -3.94
N PRO A 92 3.24 4.77 -4.26
CA PRO A 92 4.57 4.25 -3.99
C PRO A 92 4.88 4.22 -2.49
N LEU A 93 5.81 3.35 -2.10
CA LEU A 93 6.34 3.34 -0.74
C LEU A 93 7.04 4.68 -0.42
N PRO A 94 6.94 5.19 0.83
CA PRO A 94 7.72 6.35 1.25
C PRO A 94 9.23 6.16 1.06
N GLU A 95 9.96 7.23 0.72
CA GLU A 95 11.41 7.13 0.43
C GLU A 95 12.25 6.63 1.61
N ASN A 96 11.77 6.83 2.84
CA ASN A 96 12.49 6.54 4.07
C ASN A 96 12.07 5.22 4.72
N VAL A 97 11.48 4.27 3.98
CA VAL A 97 11.07 2.98 4.53
C VAL A 97 11.84 1.80 3.96
N THR A 98 11.83 0.68 4.67
CA THR A 98 12.39 -0.61 4.25
C THR A 98 11.48 -1.75 4.70
N SER A 99 11.36 -2.81 3.91
CA SER A 99 10.65 -4.03 4.32
C SER A 99 11.47 -4.89 5.31
N VAL A 100 12.72 -4.52 5.58
CA VAL A 100 13.61 -5.24 6.50
C VAL A 100 13.36 -4.78 7.93
N SER A 101 12.99 -5.70 8.82
CA SER A 101 12.83 -5.40 10.24
C SER A 101 14.18 -5.10 10.93
N PRO A 102 14.27 -4.10 11.83
CA PRO A 102 15.46 -3.85 12.64
C PRO A 102 15.81 -5.00 13.59
N GLY A 103 14.88 -5.92 13.87
CA GLY A 103 15.11 -7.06 14.75
C GLY A 103 15.27 -6.69 16.23
N GLY A 104 14.96 -5.44 16.60
CA GLY A 104 15.00 -4.93 17.97
C GLY A 104 16.35 -4.37 18.43
N GLY A 105 16.37 -3.82 19.64
CA GLY A 105 17.54 -3.15 20.22
C GLY A 105 17.84 -1.78 19.60
N TYR A 106 19.05 -1.27 19.85
CA TYR A 106 19.53 -0.01 19.30
C TYR A 106 20.14 -0.27 17.92
N LYS A 107 19.38 0.06 16.88
CA LYS A 107 19.76 -0.16 15.48
C LYS A 107 19.71 1.15 14.72
N LYS A 108 20.61 1.30 13.76
CA LYS A 108 20.61 2.36 12.76
C LYS A 108 20.63 1.75 11.36
N TRP A 109 19.93 2.38 10.44
CA TRP A 109 19.93 1.93 9.05
C TRP A 109 21.24 2.31 8.36
N ASP A 110 21.92 1.34 7.77
CA ASP A 110 23.03 1.59 6.86
C ASP A 110 22.47 1.66 5.43
N SER A 111 22.33 2.87 4.89
CA SER A 111 21.79 3.08 3.54
C SER A 111 22.68 2.54 2.42
N LYS A 112 23.99 2.34 2.66
CA LYS A 112 24.90 1.78 1.66
C LYS A 112 24.78 0.26 1.59
N ALA A 113 24.70 -0.38 2.76
CA ALA A 113 24.59 -1.83 2.85
C ALA A 113 23.12 -2.32 2.84
N GLN A 114 22.15 -1.40 2.93
CA GLN A 114 20.71 -1.67 3.00
C GLN A 114 20.38 -2.67 4.13
N VAL A 115 21.03 -2.50 5.28
CA VAL A 115 20.87 -3.37 6.46
C VAL A 115 20.87 -2.55 7.74
N TRP A 116 20.23 -3.11 8.76
CA TRP A 116 20.27 -2.58 10.11
C TRP A 116 21.58 -2.97 10.80
N VAL A 117 22.32 -1.97 11.30
CA VAL A 117 23.54 -2.17 12.08
C VAL A 117 23.34 -1.68 13.51
N ASN A 118 24.11 -2.21 14.47
CA ASN A 118 24.00 -1.78 15.86
C ASN A 118 24.39 -0.30 15.99
N ASP A 119 23.59 0.44 16.75
CA ASP A 119 23.89 1.80 17.17
C ASP A 119 24.48 1.78 18.58
N GLU A 120 25.80 1.54 18.65
CA GLU A 120 26.55 1.52 19.90
C GLU A 120 26.45 2.83 20.68
N ALA A 121 26.30 3.97 19.99
CA ALA A 121 26.17 5.27 20.63
C ALA A 121 24.81 5.42 21.31
N ALA A 122 23.73 5.00 20.64
CA ALA A 122 22.40 4.97 21.23
C ALA A 122 22.32 3.98 22.40
N GLU A 123 22.94 2.79 22.26
CA GLU A 123 23.02 1.80 23.35
C GLU A 123 23.79 2.32 24.56
N ALA A 124 24.97 2.92 24.35
CA ALA A 124 25.77 3.51 25.43
C ALA A 124 25.01 4.64 26.15
N THR A 125 24.33 5.50 25.39
CA THR A 125 23.53 6.60 25.95
C THR A 125 22.37 6.07 26.79
N ALA A 126 21.69 5.01 26.33
CA ALA A 126 20.62 4.39 27.10
C ALA A 126 21.13 3.79 28.42
N ARG A 127 22.26 3.06 28.38
CA ARG A 127 22.90 2.50 29.58
C ARG A 127 23.27 3.59 30.58
N LEU A 128 23.79 4.73 30.12
CA LEU A 128 24.12 5.86 31.00
C LEU A 128 22.87 6.42 31.69
N ARG A 129 21.78 6.66 30.95
CA ARG A 129 20.51 7.13 31.54
C ARG A 129 19.94 6.14 32.55
N GLU A 130 20.05 4.85 32.27
CA GLU A 130 19.56 3.80 33.15
C GLU A 130 20.37 3.75 34.46
N ALA A 131 21.69 3.91 34.37
CA ALA A 131 22.58 4.04 35.53
C ALA A 131 22.26 5.29 36.36
N GLU A 132 22.04 6.44 35.72
CA GLU A 132 21.64 7.69 36.39
C GLU A 132 20.27 7.58 37.07
N GLY A 133 19.28 6.98 36.38
CA GLY A 133 17.95 6.74 36.94
C GLY A 133 17.99 5.80 38.15
N THR A 134 18.81 4.75 38.07
CA THR A 134 19.01 3.81 39.19
C THR A 134 19.64 4.51 40.39
N LYS A 135 20.68 5.33 40.16
CA LYS A 135 21.31 6.13 41.20
C LYS A 135 20.30 7.06 41.89
N ASN A 136 19.51 7.80 41.12
CA ASN A 136 18.52 8.74 41.65
C ASN A 136 17.43 8.03 42.46
N ARG A 137 16.96 6.86 42.01
CA ARG A 137 15.98 6.06 42.75
C ARG A 137 16.52 5.58 44.10
N LEU A 138 17.77 5.11 44.15
CA LEU A 138 18.39 4.66 45.40
C LEU A 138 18.58 5.81 46.39
N LEU A 139 18.91 7.01 45.90
CA LEU A 139 19.06 8.21 46.73
C LEU A 139 17.72 8.71 47.32
N GLN A 140 16.59 8.41 46.70
CA GLN A 140 15.26 8.79 47.23
C GLN A 140 14.73 7.82 48.31
N ILE A 141 15.33 6.63 48.44
CA ILE A 141 14.95 5.59 49.41
C ILE A 141 15.80 5.69 50.69
N ALA A 142 16.90 6.44 50.64
CA ALA A 142 17.80 6.72 51.77
C ALA A 142 17.36 7.97 52.54
#